data_AF-A0A1Q7SRD1-F1
#
_entry.id   AF-A0A1Q7SRD1-F1
#
_cell.length_a   1.000
_cell.length_b   1.000
_cell.length_c   1.000
_cell.angle_alpha   90.00
_cell.angle_beta   90.00
_cell.angle_gamma   90.00
#
_symmetry.space_group_name_H-M   'P 1'
#
loop_
_entity.id
_entity.type
_entity.pdbx_description
1 polymer ?
#
loop_
_entity_poly.entity_id
_entity_poly.type
_entity_poly.pdbx_seq_one_letter_code
_entity_poly.pdbx_strand_id
1 'polypeptide(L)'
;MFRSRLAIKIGLLIVIVLILGFGASTIVTIRRESDALIDQNKIAARRLTTAVVASIEGAMLQERPDVTRTMIQELKSSSLVEGFTIYRRNGVEAFTDLATAGDVARRAGLAPEVLANISKMQRAPGAPMSGPLFAQALDPTTAERIRHHFVLESVGEKTFKNVSQPIHVYRVIPPGIYEKIL
;
A
#
# COMPACT_ATOMS: atom_id res chain seq x y z
N MET A 1 -11.51 -66.72 10.91
CA MET A 1 -11.40 -65.57 11.85
C MET A 1 -10.08 -64.77 11.75
N PHE A 2 -8.92 -65.38 11.47
CA PHE A 2 -7.64 -64.65 11.36
C PHE A 2 -7.55 -63.62 10.22
N ARG A 3 -8.11 -63.93 9.03
CA ARG A 3 -8.09 -63.03 7.86
C ARG A 3 -8.81 -61.70 8.11
N SER A 4 -9.92 -61.71 8.86
CA SER A 4 -10.70 -60.50 9.15
C SER A 4 -9.97 -59.55 10.12
N ARG A 5 -9.29 -60.09 11.14
CA ARG A 5 -8.44 -59.28 12.04
C ARG A 5 -7.25 -58.64 11.32
N LEU A 6 -6.66 -59.33 10.35
CA LEU A 6 -5.56 -58.80 9.56
C LEU A 6 -6.02 -57.69 8.60
N ALA A 7 -7.17 -57.88 7.92
CA ALA A 7 -7.75 -56.87 7.04
C ALA A 7 -8.09 -55.56 7.79
N ILE A 8 -8.64 -55.65 9.01
CA ILE A 8 -8.93 -54.48 9.85
C ILE A 8 -7.64 -53.75 10.24
N LYS A 9 -6.58 -54.47 10.64
CA LYS A 9 -5.28 -53.86 10.97
C LYS A 9 -4.66 -53.12 9.78
N ILE A 10 -4.73 -53.71 8.59
CA ILE A 10 -4.21 -53.10 7.37
C ILE A 10 -5.04 -51.86 6.99
N GLY A 11 -6.37 -51.95 7.02
CA GLY A 11 -7.25 -50.81 6.74
C GLY A 11 -7.03 -49.64 7.70
N LEU A 12 -6.87 -49.93 9.00
CA LEU A 12 -6.59 -48.91 10.01
C LEU A 12 -5.23 -48.24 9.78
N LEU A 13 -4.21 -49.02 9.39
CA LEU A 13 -2.88 -48.49 9.07
C LEU A 13 -2.92 -47.58 7.84
N ILE A 14 -3.65 -47.97 6.79
CA ILE A 14 -3.83 -47.14 5.59
C ILE A 14 -4.48 -45.81 5.96
N VAL A 15 -5.55 -45.81 6.75
CA VAL A 15 -6.25 -44.58 7.17
C VAL A 15 -5.33 -43.66 7.98
N ILE A 16 -4.54 -44.22 8.91
CA ILE A 16 -3.56 -43.44 9.69
C ILE A 16 -2.52 -42.79 8.79
N VAL A 17 -1.93 -43.55 7.86
CA VAL A 17 -0.94 -43.03 6.91
C VAL A 17 -1.56 -41.96 6.01
N LEU A 18 -2.81 -42.14 5.60
CA LEU A 18 -3.54 -41.17 4.77
C LEU A 18 -3.78 -39.85 5.51
N ILE A 19 -4.22 -39.91 6.76
CA ILE A 19 -4.44 -38.71 7.58
C ILE A 19 -3.12 -38.00 7.86
N LEU A 20 -2.05 -38.75 8.17
CA LEU A 20 -0.73 -38.16 8.44
C LEU A 20 -0.13 -37.53 7.17
N GLY A 21 -0.18 -38.23 6.04
CA GLY A 21 0.37 -37.73 4.77
C GLY A 21 -0.43 -36.55 4.22
N PHE A 22 -1.74 -36.70 4.10
CA PHE A 22 -2.62 -35.65 3.58
C PHE A 22 -2.69 -34.46 4.54
N GLY A 23 -2.90 -34.71 5.84
CA GLY A 23 -2.99 -33.66 6.84
C GLY A 23 -1.70 -32.83 6.98
N ALA A 24 -0.53 -33.48 7.02
CA ALA A 24 0.74 -32.76 7.07
C ALA A 24 1.01 -31.98 5.78
N SER A 25 0.68 -32.56 4.62
CA SER A 25 0.86 -31.89 3.32
C SER A 25 -0.03 -30.65 3.20
N THR A 26 -1.32 -30.74 3.54
CA THR A 26 -2.24 -29.60 3.48
C THR A 26 -1.77 -28.44 4.36
N ILE A 27 -1.30 -28.71 5.58
CA ILE A 27 -0.82 -27.67 6.50
C ILE A 27 0.42 -26.96 5.93
N VAL A 28 1.37 -27.70 5.36
CA VAL A 28 2.58 -27.12 4.77
C VAL A 28 2.25 -26.29 3.53
N THR A 29 1.34 -26.76 2.68
CA THR A 29 0.90 -26.03 1.49
C THR A 29 0.23 -24.72 1.86
N ILE A 30 -0.70 -24.73 2.83
CA ILE A 30 -1.40 -23.51 3.29
C ILE A 30 -0.41 -22.47 3.81
N ARG A 31 0.61 -22.87 4.58
CA ARG A 31 1.62 -21.93 5.09
C ARG A 31 2.42 -21.29 3.96
N ARG A 32 2.87 -22.08 2.99
CA ARG A 32 3.65 -21.58 1.84
C ARG A 32 2.82 -20.64 0.96
N GLU A 33 1.56 -20.97 0.70
CA GLU A 33 0.66 -20.10 -0.05
C GLU A 33 0.38 -18.80 0.70
N SER A 34 0.17 -18.88 2.03
CA SER A 34 -0.05 -17.68 2.86
C SER A 34 1.15 -16.74 2.86
N ASP A 35 2.37 -17.27 2.99
CA ASP A 35 3.59 -16.47 2.96
C ASP A 35 3.78 -15.79 1.60
N ALA A 36 3.54 -16.52 0.50
CA ALA A 36 3.60 -15.97 -0.85
C ALA A 36 2.58 -14.86 -1.09
N LEU A 37 1.34 -15.04 -0.60
CA LEU A 37 0.29 -14.02 -0.68
C LEU A 37 0.63 -12.77 0.13
N ILE A 38 1.21 -12.93 1.33
CA ILE A 38 1.65 -11.81 2.16
C ILE A 38 2.74 -11.00 1.45
N ASP A 39 3.73 -11.66 0.86
CA ASP A 39 4.83 -10.97 0.18
C ASP A 39 4.38 -10.27 -1.10
N GLN A 40 3.47 -10.88 -1.87
CA GLN A 40 2.83 -10.23 -3.01
C GLN A 40 2.06 -8.97 -2.58
N ASN A 41 1.29 -9.07 -1.49
CA ASN A 41 0.56 -7.93 -0.93
C ASN A 41 1.48 -6.80 -0.46
N LYS A 42 2.61 -7.12 0.19
CA LYS A 42 3.61 -6.11 0.58
C LYS A 42 4.18 -5.37 -0.62
N ILE A 43 4.52 -6.10 -1.70
CA ILE A 43 5.06 -5.50 -2.93
C ILE A 43 4.01 -4.61 -3.59
N ALA A 44 2.77 -5.06 -3.67
CA ALA A 44 1.66 -4.29 -4.22
C ALA A 44 1.43 -3.01 -3.40
N ALA A 45 1.36 -3.12 -2.07
CA ALA A 45 1.23 -1.98 -1.16
C ALA A 45 2.36 -0.96 -1.35
N ARG A 46 3.62 -1.42 -1.44
CA ARG A 46 4.78 -0.54 -1.66
C ARG A 46 4.68 0.22 -2.98
N ARG A 47 4.30 -0.46 -4.07
CA ARG A 47 4.12 0.18 -5.38
C ARG A 47 2.99 1.22 -5.36
N LEU A 48 1.88 0.90 -4.70
CA LEU A 48 0.78 1.85 -4.49
C LEU A 48 1.24 3.06 -3.69
N THR A 49 1.94 2.85 -2.57
CA THR A 49 2.51 3.95 -1.77
C THR A 49 3.39 4.86 -2.62
N THR A 50 4.29 4.30 -3.43
CA THR A 50 5.15 5.09 -4.33
C THR A 50 4.34 5.91 -5.34
N ALA A 51 3.35 5.31 -6.00
CA ALA A 51 2.50 6.01 -6.96
C ALA A 51 1.70 7.15 -6.30
N VAL A 52 1.18 6.90 -5.10
CA VAL A 52 0.44 7.90 -4.31
C VAL A 52 1.37 9.06 -3.91
N VAL A 53 2.58 8.77 -3.42
CA VAL A 53 3.56 9.83 -3.07
C VAL A 53 3.88 10.70 -4.28
N ALA A 54 4.20 10.10 -5.43
CA ALA A 54 4.48 10.83 -6.66
C ALA A 54 3.29 11.68 -7.14
N SER A 55 2.06 11.18 -6.98
CA SER A 55 0.86 11.94 -7.33
C SER A 55 0.62 13.12 -6.38
N ILE A 56 0.87 12.93 -5.08
CA ILE A 56 0.82 14.03 -4.10
C ILE A 56 1.87 15.09 -4.45
N GLU A 57 3.12 14.68 -4.67
CA GLU A 57 4.21 15.59 -5.05
C GLU A 57 3.86 16.36 -6.33
N GLY A 58 3.36 15.67 -7.36
CA GLY A 58 2.91 16.30 -8.60
C GLY A 58 1.80 17.33 -8.38
N ALA A 59 0.80 17.01 -7.55
CA ALA A 59 -0.27 17.95 -7.20
C ALA A 59 0.26 19.17 -6.41
N MET A 60 1.26 18.97 -5.55
CA MET A 60 1.91 20.08 -4.82
C MET A 60 2.71 20.98 -5.76
N LEU A 61 3.47 20.40 -6.70
CA LEU A 61 4.23 21.16 -7.71
C LEU A 61 3.32 21.97 -8.64
N GLN A 62 2.10 21.51 -8.88
CA GLN A 62 1.08 22.21 -9.63
C GLN A 62 0.30 23.23 -8.79
N GLU A 63 0.64 23.40 -7.50
CA GLU A 63 -0.08 24.25 -6.55
C GLU A 63 -1.57 23.86 -6.40
N ARG A 64 -1.87 22.58 -6.60
CA ARG A 64 -3.23 21.99 -6.55
C ARG A 64 -3.37 20.93 -5.44
N PRO A 65 -3.16 21.30 -4.15
CA PRO A 65 -3.35 20.39 -3.02
C PRO A 65 -4.81 19.92 -2.83
N ASP A 66 -5.77 20.59 -3.46
CA ASP A 66 -7.18 20.16 -3.54
C ASP A 66 -7.33 18.83 -4.29
N VAL A 67 -6.58 18.64 -5.39
CA VAL A 67 -6.59 17.41 -6.18
C VAL A 67 -6.13 16.20 -5.36
N THR A 68 -5.14 16.38 -4.49
CA THR A 68 -4.68 15.34 -3.55
C THR A 68 -5.81 14.88 -2.63
N ARG A 69 -6.62 15.80 -2.10
CA ARG A 69 -7.72 15.43 -1.20
C ARG A 69 -8.77 14.60 -1.92
N THR A 70 -9.10 14.97 -3.15
CA THR A 70 -10.06 14.24 -3.98
C THR A 70 -9.56 12.84 -4.28
N MET A 71 -8.29 12.71 -4.71
CA MET A 71 -7.67 11.40 -4.95
C MET A 71 -7.71 10.50 -3.70
N ILE A 72 -7.38 11.04 -2.52
CA ILE A 72 -7.43 10.28 -1.27
C ILE A 72 -8.86 9.80 -0.97
N GLN A 73 -9.85 10.66 -1.18
CA GLN A 73 -11.25 10.32 -0.97
C GLN A 73 -11.73 9.23 -1.95
N GLU A 74 -11.35 9.32 -3.22
CA GLU A 74 -11.65 8.31 -4.23
C GLU A 74 -11.02 6.96 -3.87
N LEU A 75 -9.74 6.95 -3.46
CA LEU A 75 -9.04 5.74 -3.03
C LEU A 75 -9.71 5.10 -1.81
N LYS A 76 -10.17 5.90 -0.84
CA LYS A 76 -10.93 5.40 0.32
C LYS A 76 -12.31 4.85 -0.04
N SER A 77 -12.94 5.38 -1.10
CA SER A 77 -14.23 4.91 -1.58
C SER A 77 -14.14 3.67 -2.47
N SER A 78 -12.94 3.37 -2.96
CA SER A 78 -12.68 2.23 -3.83
C SER A 78 -12.64 0.92 -3.05
N SER A 79 -13.25 -0.14 -3.60
CA SER A 79 -13.15 -1.50 -3.05
C SER A 79 -11.78 -2.13 -3.24
N LEU A 80 -10.85 -1.48 -3.96
CA LEU A 80 -9.51 -2.00 -4.22
C LEU A 80 -8.59 -1.92 -3.01
N VAL A 81 -8.92 -1.09 -2.01
CA VAL A 81 -8.09 -0.90 -0.82
C VAL A 81 -8.97 -1.01 0.41
N GLU A 82 -8.75 -2.04 1.21
CA GLU A 82 -9.51 -2.32 2.44
C GLU A 82 -9.40 -1.18 3.47
N GLY A 83 -8.26 -0.47 3.47
CA GLY A 83 -8.07 0.75 4.23
C GLY A 83 -6.89 1.56 3.73
N PHE A 84 -7.12 2.85 3.47
CA PHE A 84 -6.07 3.80 3.11
C PHE A 84 -6.17 5.02 4.01
N THR A 85 -5.10 5.40 4.71
CA THR A 85 -5.08 6.59 5.55
C THR A 85 -3.68 7.18 5.58
N ILE A 86 -3.59 8.51 5.53
CA ILE A 86 -2.33 9.25 5.61
C ILE A 86 -2.30 9.94 6.97
N TYR A 87 -1.20 9.80 7.70
CA TYR A 87 -1.00 10.45 8.99
C TYR A 87 0.10 11.50 8.90
N ARG A 88 -0.09 12.60 9.62
CA ARG A 88 0.98 13.56 9.91
C ARG A 88 1.95 12.95 10.93
N ARG A 89 3.14 13.56 11.07
CA ARG A 89 4.15 13.13 12.08
C ARG A 89 3.62 13.13 13.52
N ASN A 90 2.59 13.92 13.81
CA ASN A 90 1.95 13.96 15.12
C ASN A 90 0.86 12.88 15.32
N GLY A 91 0.71 11.94 14.38
CA GLY A 91 -0.28 10.86 14.46
C GLY A 91 -1.70 11.25 14.06
N VAL A 92 -1.97 12.52 13.77
CA VAL A 92 -3.30 12.95 13.33
C VAL A 92 -3.45 12.74 11.83
N GLU A 93 -4.61 12.25 11.41
CA GLU A 93 -4.94 12.04 10.00
C GLU A 93 -4.72 13.33 9.16
N ALA A 94 -3.94 13.21 8.09
CA ALA A 94 -3.65 14.29 7.15
C ALA A 94 -4.83 14.53 6.20
N PHE A 95 -4.89 15.71 5.60
CA PHE A 95 -5.90 16.09 4.58
C PHE A 95 -7.36 16.07 5.06
N THR A 96 -7.59 16.14 6.37
CA THR A 96 -8.94 16.16 6.99
C THR A 96 -9.31 17.54 7.49
N ASP A 97 -8.41 18.14 8.25
CA ASP A 97 -8.55 19.48 8.83
C ASP A 97 -7.97 20.57 7.92
N LEU A 98 -8.04 21.81 8.39
CA LEU A 98 -7.43 22.98 7.73
C LEU A 98 -6.07 23.35 8.30
N ALA A 99 -5.52 22.59 9.26
CA ALA A 99 -4.31 22.98 9.95
C ALA A 99 -3.12 23.08 8.98
N THR A 100 -2.90 22.04 8.16
CA THR A 100 -1.83 22.04 7.16
C THR A 100 -2.06 23.11 6.09
N ALA A 101 -3.30 23.28 5.62
CA ALA A 101 -3.62 24.28 4.60
C ALA A 101 -3.40 25.72 5.12
N GLY A 102 -3.77 25.99 6.37
CA GLY A 102 -3.53 27.27 7.03
C GLY A 102 -2.04 27.54 7.28
N ASP A 103 -1.26 26.52 7.64
CA ASP A 103 0.19 26.64 7.77
C ASP A 103 0.86 26.95 6.44
N VAL A 104 0.45 26.28 5.36
CA VAL A 104 0.94 26.54 4.00
C VAL A 104 0.54 27.94 3.54
N ALA A 105 -0.73 28.33 3.72
CA ALA A 105 -1.22 29.66 3.36
C ALA A 105 -0.43 30.78 4.06
N ARG A 106 -0.03 30.58 5.32
CA ARG A 106 0.79 31.53 6.08
C ARG A 106 2.26 31.58 5.64
N ARG A 107 2.84 30.44 5.25
CA ARG A 107 4.30 30.31 5.01
C ARG A 107 4.71 30.39 3.55
N ALA A 108 3.95 29.75 2.67
CA ALA A 108 4.27 29.60 1.25
C ALA A 108 3.26 30.34 0.35
N GLY A 109 2.15 30.81 0.92
CA GLY A 109 1.03 31.32 0.14
C GLY A 109 0.18 30.17 -0.41
N LEU A 110 -1.13 30.38 -0.45
CA LEU A 110 -2.08 29.44 -1.04
C LEU A 110 -3.17 30.25 -1.74
N ALA A 111 -3.50 29.88 -2.98
CA ALA A 111 -4.53 30.57 -3.74
C ALA A 111 -5.88 30.52 -2.97
N PRO A 112 -6.63 31.65 -2.88
CA PRO A 112 -7.88 31.71 -2.13
C PRO A 112 -8.93 30.69 -2.61
N GLU A 113 -8.96 30.42 -3.91
CA GLU A 113 -9.83 29.43 -4.54
C GLU A 113 -9.51 27.99 -4.10
N VAL A 114 -8.21 27.66 -3.98
CA VAL A 114 -7.75 26.35 -3.51
C VAL A 114 -8.10 26.18 -2.03
N LEU A 115 -7.90 27.22 -1.22
CA LEU A 115 -8.29 27.20 0.19
C LEU A 115 -9.81 27.02 0.35
N ALA A 116 -10.61 27.67 -0.49
CA ALA A 116 -12.07 27.50 -0.51
C ALA A 116 -12.52 26.10 -0.94
N ASN A 117 -11.80 25.45 -1.86
CA ASN A 117 -12.08 24.06 -2.22
C ASN A 117 -11.71 23.10 -1.09
N ILE A 118 -10.55 23.31 -0.46
CA ILE A 118 -10.09 22.53 0.68
C ILE A 118 -11.05 22.63 1.87
N SER A 119 -11.60 23.81 2.15
CA SER A 119 -12.54 24.04 3.25
C SER A 119 -13.88 23.32 3.06
N LYS A 120 -14.37 23.23 1.82
CA LYS A 120 -15.57 22.42 1.50
C LYS A 120 -15.37 20.93 1.79
N MET A 121 -14.13 20.45 1.78
CA MET A 121 -13.76 19.06 2.04
C MET A 121 -13.33 18.82 3.49
N GLN A 122 -13.48 19.80 4.37
CA GLN A 122 -13.11 19.65 5.77
C GLN A 122 -13.97 18.59 6.45
N ARG A 123 -13.31 17.72 7.22
CA ARG A 123 -13.97 16.76 8.10
C ARG A 123 -13.17 16.56 9.38
N ALA A 124 -13.82 16.00 10.39
CA ALA A 124 -13.11 15.57 11.59
C ALA A 124 -12.03 14.52 11.22
N PRO A 125 -10.81 14.65 11.76
CA PRO A 125 -9.83 13.58 11.69
C PRO A 125 -10.38 12.30 12.32
N GLY A 126 -10.02 11.14 11.75
CA GLY A 126 -10.27 9.85 12.40
C GLY A 126 -9.48 9.68 13.71
N ALA A 127 -9.54 8.47 14.27
CA ALA A 127 -8.79 8.14 15.47
C ALA A 127 -7.28 8.40 15.25
N PRO A 128 -6.60 9.10 16.18
CA PRO A 128 -5.18 9.38 16.03
C PRO A 128 -4.38 8.09 16.08
N MET A 129 -3.42 7.96 15.17
CA MET A 129 -2.49 6.83 15.14
C MET A 129 -1.45 7.02 16.25
N SER A 130 -1.44 6.09 17.20
CA SER A 130 -0.44 5.99 18.25
C SER A 130 -0.04 4.53 18.42
N GLY A 131 1.26 4.27 18.49
CA GLY A 131 1.76 2.91 18.64
C GLY A 131 3.27 2.79 18.41
N PRO A 132 3.90 1.71 18.90
CA PRO A 132 5.35 1.51 18.80
C PRO A 132 5.82 1.40 17.34
N LEU A 133 5.03 0.77 16.46
CA LEU A 133 5.34 0.68 15.03
C LEU A 133 5.26 2.04 14.32
N PHE A 134 4.31 2.89 14.74
CA PHE A 134 4.21 4.25 14.21
C PHE A 134 5.42 5.09 14.65
N ALA A 135 5.82 4.99 15.92
CA ALA A 135 7.04 5.64 16.42
C ALA A 135 8.30 5.15 15.68
N GLN A 136 8.39 3.84 15.41
CA GLN A 136 9.49 3.26 14.64
C GLN A 136 9.51 3.76 13.18
N ALA A 137 8.35 3.94 12.55
CA ALA A 137 8.27 4.46 11.18
C ALA A 137 8.69 5.95 11.09
N LEU A 138 8.55 6.70 12.18
CA LEU A 138 9.00 8.10 12.27
C LEU A 138 10.49 8.24 12.58
N ASP A 139 11.17 7.16 12.94
CA ASP A 139 12.60 7.18 13.23
C ASP A 139 13.41 7.58 11.97
N PRO A 140 14.27 8.63 12.04
CA PRO A 140 15.00 9.14 10.88
C PRO A 140 15.86 8.10 10.17
N THR A 141 16.44 7.14 10.91
CA THR A 141 17.27 6.08 10.30
C THR A 141 16.43 5.11 9.48
N THR A 142 15.20 4.87 9.92
CA THR A 142 14.22 4.06 9.19
C THR A 142 13.66 4.84 7.99
N ALA A 143 13.45 6.14 8.13
CA ALA A 143 12.97 7.02 7.05
C ALA A 143 13.98 7.19 5.90
N GLU A 144 15.27 7.35 6.19
CA GLU A 144 16.33 7.48 5.18
C GLU A 144 16.56 6.17 4.39
N ARG A 145 16.47 5.00 5.06
CA ARG A 145 16.57 3.70 4.38
C ARG A 145 15.51 3.50 3.29
N ILE A 146 14.34 4.13 3.44
CA ILE A 146 13.24 4.05 2.48
C ILE A 146 13.47 4.98 1.27
N ARG A 147 14.22 6.09 1.44
CA ARG A 147 14.44 7.12 0.40
C ARG A 147 15.42 6.71 -0.71
N HIS A 148 16.44 5.90 -0.42
CA HIS A 148 17.57 5.67 -1.32
C HIS A 148 17.41 4.55 -2.38
N HIS A 149 16.19 4.11 -2.73
CA HIS A 149 15.98 2.88 -3.51
C HIS A 149 15.25 3.06 -4.86
N PHE A 150 15.52 4.11 -5.67
CA PHE A 150 14.76 4.31 -6.92
C PHE A 150 15.62 4.62 -8.16
N VAL A 151 15.26 3.96 -9.27
CA VAL A 151 15.65 4.29 -10.65
C VAL A 151 14.37 4.53 -11.46
N LEU A 152 14.35 5.57 -12.29
CA LEU A 152 13.23 5.91 -13.17
C LEU A 152 13.30 5.07 -14.45
N GLU A 153 12.22 4.36 -14.79
CA GLU A 153 12.05 3.70 -16.09
C GLU A 153 11.03 4.48 -16.94
N SER A 154 11.39 4.84 -18.18
CA SER A 154 10.47 5.50 -19.12
C SER A 154 9.52 4.48 -19.74
N VAL A 155 8.20 4.72 -19.66
CA VAL A 155 7.13 3.84 -20.18
C VAL A 155 6.59 4.33 -21.53
N GLY A 156 7.23 5.34 -22.13
CA GLY A 156 6.81 5.94 -23.39
C GLY A 156 5.63 6.92 -23.25
N GLU A 157 5.12 7.35 -24.40
CA GLU A 157 4.02 8.32 -24.50
C GLU A 157 2.65 7.62 -24.40
N LYS A 158 1.77 8.16 -23.54
CA LYS A 158 0.37 7.73 -23.45
C LYS A 158 -0.58 8.90 -23.65
N THR A 159 -1.62 8.66 -24.45
CA THR A 159 -2.75 9.59 -24.66
C THR A 159 -3.82 9.34 -23.61
N PHE A 160 -4.03 10.33 -22.74
CA PHE A 160 -5.11 10.32 -21.75
C PHE A 160 -6.30 11.14 -22.26
N LYS A 161 -7.54 10.73 -21.92
CA LYS A 161 -8.73 11.55 -22.22
C LYS A 161 -8.59 12.91 -21.52
N ASN A 162 -8.86 13.99 -22.26
CA ASN A 162 -8.74 15.40 -21.85
C ASN A 162 -7.32 15.99 -21.75
N VAL A 163 -6.33 15.42 -22.45
CA VAL A 163 -5.02 16.07 -22.64
C VAL A 163 -4.78 16.26 -24.14
N SER A 164 -4.47 17.50 -24.56
CA SER A 164 -4.29 17.88 -25.96
C SER A 164 -2.93 17.48 -26.57
N GLN A 165 -1.98 17.00 -25.76
CA GLN A 165 -0.68 16.49 -26.21
C GLN A 165 -0.28 15.22 -25.43
N PRO A 166 0.52 14.31 -26.01
CA PRO A 166 0.97 13.08 -25.33
C PRO A 166 1.83 13.41 -24.10
N ILE A 167 1.58 12.72 -22.98
CA ILE A 167 2.37 12.88 -21.75
C ILE A 167 3.37 11.72 -21.66
N HIS A 168 4.65 12.03 -21.40
CA HIS A 168 5.66 11.02 -21.07
C HIS A 168 5.40 10.44 -19.68
N VAL A 169 5.15 9.13 -19.63
CA VAL A 169 4.84 8.43 -18.37
C VAL A 169 6.10 7.69 -17.90
N TYR A 170 6.51 7.95 -16.67
CA TYR A 170 7.57 7.20 -15.99
C TYR A 170 6.95 6.18 -15.04
N ARG A 171 7.52 4.97 -14.98
CA ARG A 171 7.18 3.92 -14.02
C ARG A 171 8.30 3.87 -13.00
N VAL A 172 7.91 3.89 -11.73
CA VAL A 172 8.84 3.71 -10.64
C VAL A 172 8.96 2.21 -10.35
N ILE A 173 10.15 1.65 -10.55
CA ILE A 173 10.44 0.25 -10.26
C ILE A 173 11.20 0.15 -8.92
N PRO A 174 10.73 -0.67 -7.95
CA PRO A 174 11.50 -0.98 -6.75
C PRO A 174 12.63 -1.99 -7.07
N PRO A 175 13.85 -1.84 -6.49
CA PRO A 175 15.06 -2.60 -6.84
C PRO A 175 15.08 -4.07 -6.37
N GLY A 176 13.93 -4.68 -6.11
CA GLY A 176 13.82 -6.06 -5.63
C GLY A 176 13.65 -7.12 -6.74
N ILE A 177 13.74 -6.76 -8.02
CA ILE A 177 13.63 -7.71 -9.15
C ILE A 177 14.97 -7.85 -9.88
N TYR A 178 16.07 -7.93 -9.12
CA TYR A 178 17.32 -8.50 -9.62
C TYR A 178 17.95 -9.33 -8.52
N GLU A 179 17.33 -10.46 -8.21
CA GLU A 179 18.10 -11.61 -7.74
C GLU A 179 18.06 -12.68 -8.83
N LYS A 180 19.21 -12.82 -9.48
CA LYS A 180 19.63 -13.84 -10.46
C LYS A 180 18.95 -13.83 -11.82
N ILE A 181 19.64 -13.29 -12.82
CA ILE A 181 20.19 -14.11 -13.93
C ILE A 181 21.60 -13.57 -14.22
N LEU A 182 22.59 -14.47 -14.12
CA LEU A 182 23.92 -14.32 -14.71
C LEU A 182 23.82 -14.39 -16.24
#